data_AF-A0A813EAN0-F1
#
_entry.id   AF-A0A813EAN0-F1
#
_cell.length_a   1.000
_cell.length_b   1.000
_cell.length_c   1.000
_cell.angle_alpha   90.00
_cell.angle_beta   90.00
_cell.angle_gamma   90.00
#
_symmetry.space_group_name_H-M   'P 1'
#
loop_
_entity.id
_entity.type
_entity.pdbx_description
1 polymer ?
#
loop_
_entity_poly.entity_id
_entity_poly.type
_entity_poly.pdbx_seq_one_letter_code
_entity_poly.pdbx_strand_id
1 'polypeptide(L)'
;TQPSWTPAKFSIALGSGTESSSPLPFCVTCDNMTLSYQHTQSNRPGADLHATSPPLGPMDAYGQNAGRLPLNAVVGSSSAFLGVLLQVGFGDGATSKLLVGALLWAVDQVFTLPPDLRNAVEKSLNSLLTSDVALWGTSKTDGSAFSEGLSLRQSLVSQNGSATQPLLDQMAQVSLHALADGAVTDNTGIAHAVSAGAATLVAFMDSYDLWGLFAGFSPKTHNPVTCPDDPITGVLCPKDFCPLCTLKFQIFSQAYQVAQANFERTAWNLKVADSSAKFLPNIRVGTINATTIENRAFGIAAGQAITLHVVFVDSPLSMGGYSYQDYARLVQAIVDTARNEVNREPVKQILQWLGHLQPESGHPAEPERKKPCHRH
;
A
#
# COMPACT_ATOMS: atom_id res chain seq x y z
N THR A 1 4.60 21.46 -7.26
CA THR A 1 4.51 20.84 -5.93
C THR A 1 3.80 19.51 -6.11
N GLN A 2 4.38 18.38 -5.67
CA GLN A 2 3.67 17.10 -5.71
C GLN A 2 2.37 17.23 -4.88
N PRO A 3 1.24 16.65 -5.33
CA PRO A 3 0.07 16.59 -4.48
C PRO A 3 0.44 15.91 -3.17
N SER A 4 0.06 16.53 -2.05
CA SER A 4 0.28 15.99 -0.71
C SER A 4 -0.66 14.81 -0.52
N TRP A 5 -0.20 13.62 -0.87
CA TRP A 5 -0.93 12.38 -0.59
C TRP A 5 -1.05 12.23 0.93
N THR A 6 -2.27 12.03 1.40
CA THR A 6 -2.52 11.73 2.81
C THR A 6 -3.06 10.32 2.88
N PRO A 7 -2.44 9.40 3.65
CA PRO A 7 -3.01 8.08 3.86
C PRO A 7 -4.43 8.22 4.42
N ALA A 8 -5.38 7.59 3.74
CA ALA A 8 -6.77 7.56 4.16
C ALA A 8 -7.24 6.10 4.28
N LYS A 9 -8.17 5.85 5.20
CA LYS A 9 -8.72 4.52 5.46
C LYS A 9 -10.23 4.53 5.25
N PHE A 10 -10.70 3.65 4.38
CA PHE A 10 -12.11 3.27 4.37
C PHE A 10 -12.30 2.07 5.31
N SER A 11 -13.27 2.14 6.20
CA SER A 11 -13.65 1.00 7.03
C SER A 11 -15.17 0.96 7.15
N ILE A 12 -15.75 -0.19 6.87
CA ILE A 12 -17.19 -0.39 6.86
C ILE A 12 -17.48 -1.71 7.57
N ALA A 13 -18.44 -1.71 8.48
CA ALA A 13 -19.00 -2.92 9.06
C ALA A 13 -20.27 -3.31 8.30
N LEU A 14 -20.21 -4.34 7.46
CA LEU A 14 -21.35 -4.79 6.66
C LEU A 14 -22.54 -5.17 7.55
N GLY A 15 -23.74 -4.73 7.16
CA GLY A 15 -24.97 -4.97 7.93
C GLY A 15 -25.25 -3.98 9.07
N SER A 16 -24.41 -2.96 9.26
CA SER A 16 -24.57 -1.98 10.35
C SER A 16 -25.58 -0.86 10.07
N GLY A 17 -26.19 -0.84 8.87
CA GLY A 17 -27.16 0.16 8.44
C GLY A 17 -26.53 1.43 7.85
N THR A 18 -27.36 2.32 7.29
CA THR A 18 -26.89 3.54 6.61
C THR A 18 -26.37 4.60 7.58
N GLU A 19 -26.76 4.54 8.84
CA GLU A 19 -26.36 5.49 9.89
C GLU A 19 -25.09 5.05 10.63
N SER A 20 -24.45 3.96 10.19
CA SER A 20 -23.23 3.46 10.86
C SER A 20 -22.04 4.35 10.55
N SER A 21 -21.26 4.65 11.59
CA SER A 21 -19.93 5.26 11.45
C SER A 21 -18.87 4.24 11.06
N SER A 22 -17.80 4.72 10.43
CA SER A 22 -16.60 3.93 10.16
C SER A 22 -15.97 3.46 11.48
N PRO A 23 -15.55 2.18 11.58
CA PRO A 23 -14.81 1.67 12.73
C PRO A 23 -13.47 2.38 12.98
N LEU A 24 -12.92 3.03 11.95
CA LEU A 24 -11.65 3.76 12.00
C LEU A 24 -11.82 5.18 11.43
N PRO A 25 -11.10 6.18 11.94
CA PRO A 25 -11.13 7.52 11.34
C PRO A 25 -10.62 7.45 9.90
N PHE A 26 -11.26 8.21 9.00
CA PHE A 26 -10.87 8.27 7.60
C PHE A 26 -9.45 8.80 7.44
N CYS A 27 -9.11 9.81 8.22
CA CYS A 27 -7.78 10.42 8.25
C CYS A 27 -7.43 10.81 9.69
N VAL A 28 -6.17 10.60 10.08
CA VAL A 28 -5.71 10.88 11.45
C VAL A 28 -5.28 12.34 11.63
N THR A 29 -4.83 13.01 10.56
CA THR A 29 -4.18 14.33 10.63
C THR A 29 -4.78 15.37 9.68
N CYS A 30 -6.01 15.17 9.19
CA CYS A 30 -6.62 16.02 8.17
C CYS A 30 -7.29 17.30 8.70
N ASP A 31 -7.54 17.42 10.01
CA ASP A 31 -8.41 18.48 10.55
C ASP A 31 -7.98 19.90 10.15
N ASN A 32 -6.67 20.13 10.02
CA ASN A 32 -6.09 21.42 9.67
C ASN A 32 -5.54 21.46 8.22
N MET A 33 -5.78 20.43 7.43
CA MET A 33 -5.35 20.38 6.04
C MET A 33 -6.32 21.17 5.17
N THR A 34 -5.79 21.86 4.16
CA THR A 34 -6.57 22.54 3.12
C THR A 34 -6.12 22.04 1.76
N LEU A 35 -7.04 22.00 0.81
CA LEU A 35 -6.76 21.69 -0.59
C LEU A 35 -6.58 22.99 -1.37
N SER A 36 -5.49 23.08 -2.12
CA SER A 36 -5.23 24.20 -3.02
C SER A 36 -5.49 23.75 -4.45
N TYR A 37 -6.33 24.49 -5.15
CA TYR A 37 -6.67 24.27 -6.55
C TYR A 37 -6.04 25.38 -7.38
N GLN A 38 -5.32 25.01 -8.44
CA GLN A 38 -4.68 25.95 -9.35
C GLN A 38 -4.98 25.56 -10.78
N HIS A 39 -5.30 26.54 -11.61
CA HIS A 39 -5.43 26.36 -13.05
C HIS A 39 -4.56 27.40 -13.77
N THR A 40 -3.57 26.91 -14.52
CA THR A 40 -2.70 27.76 -15.34
C THR A 40 -3.29 27.89 -16.75
N GLN A 41 -3.61 29.12 -17.14
CA GLN A 41 -4.13 29.40 -18.48
C GLN A 41 -2.99 29.53 -19.49
N SER A 42 -2.80 28.51 -20.33
CA SER A 42 -1.71 28.47 -21.32
C SER A 42 -1.68 29.67 -22.27
N ASN A 43 -2.83 30.29 -22.54
CA ASN A 43 -2.97 31.38 -23.51
C ASN A 43 -2.97 32.78 -22.88
N ARG A 44 -2.86 32.90 -21.55
CA ARG A 44 -2.86 34.18 -20.82
C ARG A 44 -1.88 34.16 -19.65
N PRO A 45 -0.59 34.44 -19.90
CA PRO A 45 0.40 34.53 -18.83
C PRO A 45 -0.06 35.51 -17.74
N GLY A 46 -0.12 35.06 -16.49
CA GLY A 46 -0.54 35.87 -15.34
C GLY A 46 -2.03 35.84 -14.99
N ALA A 47 -2.85 35.06 -15.72
CA ALA A 47 -4.27 34.83 -15.39
C ALA A 47 -4.49 33.50 -14.67
N ASP A 48 -3.56 33.13 -13.79
CA ASP A 48 -3.67 31.90 -13.00
C ASP A 48 -4.87 32.01 -12.05
N LEU A 49 -5.71 30.99 -12.07
CA LEU A 49 -6.87 30.90 -11.20
C LEU A 49 -6.51 30.06 -9.99
N HIS A 50 -6.98 30.48 -8.82
CA HIS A 50 -6.67 29.85 -7.56
C HIS A 50 -7.90 29.77 -6.67
N ALA A 51 -8.06 28.66 -5.97
CA ALA A 51 -9.01 28.52 -4.89
C ALA A 51 -8.42 27.65 -3.78
N THR A 52 -8.84 27.86 -2.54
CA THR A 52 -8.40 27.07 -1.39
C THR A 52 -9.61 26.59 -0.61
N SER A 53 -9.67 25.30 -0.31
CA SER A 53 -10.77 24.76 0.48
C SER A 53 -10.74 25.30 1.91
N PRO A 54 -11.88 25.28 2.61
CA PRO A 54 -11.86 25.28 4.07
C PRO A 54 -10.99 24.14 4.62
N PRO A 55 -10.58 24.19 5.90
CA PRO A 55 -9.99 23.04 6.57
C PRO A 55 -10.87 21.80 6.38
N LEU A 56 -10.27 20.67 6.01
CA LEU A 56 -10.98 19.44 5.66
C LEU A 56 -11.79 18.89 6.84
N GLY A 57 -11.39 19.22 8.07
CA GLY A 57 -11.99 18.68 9.27
C GLY A 57 -11.87 17.15 9.34
N PRO A 58 -12.77 16.47 10.06
CA PRO A 58 -12.71 15.02 10.28
C PRO A 58 -13.12 14.21 9.04
N MET A 59 -13.54 14.87 7.95
CA MET A 59 -14.09 14.24 6.75
C MET A 59 -15.25 13.29 7.10
N ASP A 60 -16.27 13.81 7.79
CA ASP A 60 -17.40 13.05 8.33
C ASP A 60 -18.20 12.25 7.28
N ALA A 61 -18.08 12.61 6.00
CA ALA A 61 -18.58 11.83 4.88
C ALA A 61 -18.07 10.37 4.91
N TYR A 62 -16.82 10.18 5.34
CA TYR A 62 -16.13 8.90 5.36
C TYR A 62 -15.92 8.34 6.77
N GLY A 63 -16.03 9.20 7.79
CA GLY A 63 -16.02 8.83 9.20
C GLY A 63 -17.42 8.53 9.71
N GLN A 64 -18.12 9.57 10.17
CA GLN A 64 -19.41 9.43 10.87
C GLN A 64 -20.53 8.87 9.99
N ASN A 65 -20.52 9.14 8.69
CA ASN A 65 -21.59 8.80 7.74
C ASN A 65 -21.19 7.69 6.75
N ALA A 66 -20.19 6.87 7.10
CA ALA A 66 -19.65 5.84 6.21
C ALA A 66 -20.71 4.84 5.70
N GLY A 67 -21.75 4.55 6.51
CA GLY A 67 -22.86 3.67 6.13
C GLY A 67 -23.69 4.18 4.95
N ARG A 68 -23.61 5.46 4.61
CA ARG A 68 -24.34 6.07 3.46
C ARG A 68 -23.56 5.98 2.16
N LEU A 69 -22.30 5.56 2.20
CA LEU A 69 -21.45 5.50 1.01
C LEU A 69 -21.81 4.30 0.13
N PRO A 70 -21.87 4.48 -1.20
CA PRO A 70 -22.10 3.37 -2.12
C PRO A 70 -20.90 2.41 -2.10
N LEU A 71 -21.14 1.17 -1.66
CA LEU A 71 -20.11 0.14 -1.46
C LEU A 71 -19.27 -0.13 -2.71
N ASN A 72 -19.89 -0.09 -3.89
CA ASN A 72 -19.20 -0.31 -5.17
C ASN A 72 -18.17 0.78 -5.47
N ALA A 73 -18.41 2.03 -5.06
CA ALA A 73 -17.43 3.11 -5.21
C ALA A 73 -16.22 2.88 -4.30
N VAL A 74 -16.47 2.53 -3.04
CA VAL A 74 -15.40 2.26 -2.06
C VAL A 74 -14.53 1.09 -2.50
N VAL A 75 -15.13 -0.03 -2.93
CA VAL A 75 -14.39 -1.19 -3.43
C VAL A 75 -13.66 -0.89 -4.75
N GLY A 76 -14.26 -0.07 -5.62
CA GLY A 76 -13.64 0.33 -6.89
C GLY A 76 -12.36 1.15 -6.73
N SER A 77 -12.16 1.79 -5.58
CA SER A 77 -10.95 2.58 -5.28
C SER A 77 -9.71 1.74 -4.94
N SER A 78 -9.81 0.40 -4.87
CA SER A 78 -8.75 -0.47 -4.33
C SER A 78 -8.03 -1.37 -5.37
N SER A 79 -7.47 -0.80 -6.45
CA SER A 79 -6.46 -1.51 -7.28
C SER A 79 -5.02 -0.94 -7.22
N ALA A 80 -4.10 -1.64 -6.54
CA ALA A 80 -2.68 -1.27 -6.41
C ALA A 80 -1.92 -1.22 -7.74
N PHE A 81 -2.41 -1.97 -8.73
CA PHE A 81 -1.85 -1.95 -10.08
C PHE A 81 -2.11 -0.61 -10.81
N LEU A 82 -3.25 0.03 -10.54
CA LEU A 82 -3.66 1.28 -11.21
C LEU A 82 -3.31 2.53 -10.39
N GLY A 83 -3.03 2.41 -9.09
CA GLY A 83 -2.64 3.53 -8.24
C GLY A 83 -1.37 4.26 -8.74
N VAL A 84 -0.44 3.53 -9.35
CA VAL A 84 0.71 4.09 -10.08
C VAL A 84 0.26 4.99 -11.24
N LEU A 85 -0.74 4.54 -12.01
CA LEU A 85 -1.18 5.23 -13.22
C LEU A 85 -1.91 6.53 -12.89
N LEU A 86 -2.40 6.69 -11.66
CA LEU A 86 -2.89 7.98 -11.18
C LEU A 86 -1.82 9.05 -11.21
N GLN A 87 -0.58 8.73 -10.85
CA GLN A 87 0.51 9.72 -10.91
C GLN A 87 0.78 10.19 -12.35
N VAL A 88 0.47 9.35 -13.35
CA VAL A 88 0.65 9.62 -14.77
C VAL A 88 -0.50 10.45 -15.31
N GLY A 89 -1.74 10.16 -14.91
CA GLY A 89 -2.95 10.86 -15.34
C GLY A 89 -3.02 12.34 -14.93
N PHE A 90 -2.21 12.76 -13.95
CA PHE A 90 -2.05 14.18 -13.60
C PHE A 90 -1.04 14.93 -14.48
N GLY A 91 -0.30 14.22 -15.34
CA GLY A 91 0.59 14.83 -16.34
C GLY A 91 -0.18 15.41 -17.53
N ASP A 92 0.46 16.32 -18.27
CA ASP A 92 -0.08 16.75 -19.55
C ASP A 92 -0.18 15.55 -20.54
N GLY A 93 -0.93 15.74 -21.63
CA GLY A 93 -1.06 14.70 -22.66
C GLY A 93 0.28 14.26 -23.28
N ALA A 94 1.35 15.05 -23.11
CA ALA A 94 2.70 14.68 -23.54
C ALA A 94 3.33 13.63 -22.61
N THR A 95 3.17 13.78 -21.30
CA THR A 95 3.66 12.83 -20.28
C THR A 95 2.99 11.46 -20.44
N SER A 96 1.67 11.45 -20.65
CA SER A 96 0.93 10.20 -20.93
C SER A 96 1.44 9.50 -22.19
N LYS A 97 1.64 10.25 -23.29
CA LYS A 97 2.19 9.70 -24.55
C LYS A 97 3.60 9.14 -24.38
N LEU A 98 4.46 9.83 -23.63
CA LEU A 98 5.82 9.37 -23.31
C LEU A 98 5.75 8.01 -22.60
N LEU A 99 4.88 7.87 -21.59
CA LEU A 99 4.73 6.64 -20.84
C LEU A 99 4.15 5.50 -21.69
N VAL A 100 3.11 5.75 -22.49
CA VAL A 100 2.58 4.74 -23.42
C VAL A 100 3.68 4.28 -24.37
N GLY A 101 4.45 5.22 -24.93
CA GLY A 101 5.58 4.90 -25.80
C GLY A 101 6.63 4.03 -25.12
N ALA A 102 7.00 4.35 -23.87
CA ALA A 102 7.97 3.58 -23.10
C ALA A 102 7.45 2.18 -22.73
N LEU A 103 6.18 2.06 -22.33
CA LEU A 103 5.54 0.77 -22.05
C LEU A 103 5.45 -0.11 -23.30
N LEU A 104 5.02 0.46 -24.44
CA LEU A 104 4.98 -0.26 -25.71
C LEU A 104 6.37 -0.71 -26.15
N TRP A 105 7.36 0.18 -26.03
CA TRP A 105 8.73 -0.17 -26.36
C TRP A 105 9.25 -1.31 -25.48
N ALA A 106 8.95 -1.31 -24.18
CA ALA A 106 9.31 -2.39 -23.27
C ALA A 106 8.65 -3.72 -23.65
N VAL A 107 7.36 -3.69 -24.00
CA VAL A 107 6.63 -4.87 -24.47
C VAL A 107 7.22 -5.37 -25.80
N ASP A 108 7.59 -4.48 -26.71
CA ASP A 108 8.23 -4.83 -27.98
C ASP A 108 9.59 -5.52 -27.79
N GLN A 109 10.37 -5.15 -26.76
CA GLN A 109 11.64 -5.83 -26.45
C GLN A 109 11.47 -7.31 -26.06
N VAL A 110 10.34 -7.65 -25.43
CA VAL A 110 10.10 -9.01 -24.94
C VAL A 110 9.31 -9.85 -25.95
N PHE A 111 8.33 -9.25 -26.63
CA PHE A 111 7.32 -9.99 -27.39
C PHE A 111 7.28 -9.71 -28.89
N THR A 112 8.05 -8.75 -29.43
CA THR A 112 8.02 -8.32 -30.84
C THR A 112 6.59 -8.31 -31.41
N LEU A 113 5.79 -7.31 -31.02
CA LEU A 113 4.37 -7.31 -31.37
C LEU A 113 4.16 -7.03 -32.87
N PRO A 114 3.28 -7.77 -33.56
CA PRO A 114 2.79 -7.38 -34.88
C PRO A 114 2.17 -5.97 -34.86
N PRO A 115 2.24 -5.19 -35.95
CA PRO A 115 1.76 -3.80 -35.98
C PRO A 115 0.32 -3.63 -35.49
N ASP A 116 -0.59 -4.53 -35.86
CA ASP A 116 -2.00 -4.46 -35.45
C ASP A 116 -2.17 -4.68 -33.94
N LEU A 117 -1.41 -5.62 -33.37
CA LEU A 117 -1.43 -5.89 -31.93
C LEU A 117 -0.79 -4.73 -31.16
N ARG A 118 0.31 -4.18 -31.66
CA ARG A 118 0.93 -2.98 -31.09
C ARG A 118 -0.04 -1.80 -31.05
N ASN A 119 -0.75 -1.53 -32.14
CA ASN A 119 -1.76 -0.48 -32.20
C ASN A 119 -2.92 -0.74 -31.22
N ALA A 120 -3.35 -1.99 -31.07
CA ALA A 120 -4.38 -2.36 -30.10
C ALA A 120 -3.91 -2.17 -28.65
N VAL A 121 -2.66 -2.55 -28.33
CA VAL A 121 -2.05 -2.32 -27.02
C VAL A 121 -1.88 -0.83 -26.76
N GLU A 122 -1.40 -0.06 -27.75
CA GLU A 122 -1.25 1.39 -27.65
C GLU A 122 -2.58 2.07 -27.35
N LYS A 123 -3.62 1.72 -28.10
CA LYS A 123 -4.97 2.25 -27.88
C LYS A 123 -5.49 1.87 -26.50
N SER A 124 -5.23 0.63 -26.05
CA SER A 124 -5.65 0.15 -24.73
C SER A 124 -4.91 0.89 -23.61
N LEU A 125 -3.60 1.07 -23.73
CA LEU A 125 -2.77 1.83 -22.78
C LEU A 125 -3.17 3.30 -22.75
N ASN A 126 -3.35 3.95 -23.90
CA ASN A 126 -3.86 5.31 -23.96
C ASN A 126 -5.24 5.42 -23.31
N SER A 127 -6.17 4.52 -23.66
CA SER A 127 -7.50 4.48 -23.04
C SER A 127 -7.40 4.33 -21.53
N LEU A 128 -6.53 3.46 -21.05
CA LEU A 128 -6.35 3.16 -19.63
C LEU A 128 -5.68 4.32 -18.87
N LEU A 129 -4.69 4.99 -19.46
CA LEU A 129 -4.06 6.20 -18.88
C LEU A 129 -4.96 7.43 -18.91
N THR A 130 -5.87 7.52 -19.89
CA THR A 130 -6.89 8.58 -19.95
C THR A 130 -8.15 8.23 -19.16
N SER A 131 -8.26 6.99 -18.66
CA SER A 131 -9.38 6.58 -17.83
C SER A 131 -9.25 7.25 -16.47
N ASP A 132 -10.38 7.73 -15.95
CA ASP A 132 -10.44 8.25 -14.60
C ASP A 132 -10.39 7.09 -13.61
N VAL A 133 -9.19 6.74 -13.17
CA VAL A 133 -8.95 5.64 -12.22
C VAL A 133 -9.01 6.13 -10.76
N ALA A 134 -9.32 7.42 -10.55
CA ALA A 134 -9.57 7.99 -9.23
C ALA A 134 -11.07 7.95 -8.93
N LEU A 135 -11.40 7.69 -7.67
CA LEU A 135 -12.73 7.98 -7.15
C LEU A 135 -12.78 9.42 -6.65
N TRP A 136 -13.64 10.24 -7.24
CA TRP A 136 -13.78 11.64 -6.84
C TRP A 136 -14.83 11.80 -5.75
N GLY A 137 -14.47 12.47 -4.67
CA GLY A 137 -15.35 12.70 -3.52
C GLY A 137 -15.30 14.15 -3.02
N THR A 138 -16.26 14.49 -2.14
CA THR A 138 -16.40 15.81 -1.53
C THR A 138 -16.57 15.68 -0.01
N SER A 139 -16.66 16.80 0.69
CA SER A 139 -16.93 16.83 2.14
C SER A 139 -18.41 16.61 2.51
N LYS A 140 -19.31 16.31 1.55
CA LYS A 140 -20.74 16.13 1.83
C LYS A 140 -21.06 14.88 2.66
N THR A 141 -21.88 15.04 3.69
CA THR A 141 -22.22 14.01 4.68
C THR A 141 -23.56 13.30 4.44
N ASP A 142 -24.31 13.70 3.43
CA ASP A 142 -25.63 13.16 3.09
C ASP A 142 -25.57 11.87 2.23
N GLY A 143 -24.37 11.32 2.01
CA GLY A 143 -24.13 10.17 1.14
C GLY A 143 -23.89 10.54 -0.33
N SER A 144 -24.03 11.81 -0.71
CA SER A 144 -23.82 12.27 -2.09
C SER A 144 -22.37 12.60 -2.44
N ALA A 145 -21.43 12.40 -1.50
CA ALA A 145 -20.01 12.75 -1.65
C ALA A 145 -19.40 12.32 -2.99
N PHE A 146 -19.60 11.05 -3.38
CA PHE A 146 -19.04 10.54 -4.64
C PHE A 146 -19.81 11.00 -5.88
N SER A 147 -21.14 11.06 -5.82
CA SER A 147 -21.94 11.54 -6.96
C SER A 147 -21.66 13.02 -7.27
N GLU A 148 -21.49 13.85 -6.24
CA GLU A 148 -21.11 15.25 -6.42
C GLU A 148 -19.67 15.38 -6.91
N GLY A 149 -18.73 14.63 -6.32
CA GLY A 149 -17.34 14.61 -6.75
C GLY A 149 -17.20 14.26 -8.23
N LEU A 150 -17.90 13.21 -8.66
CA LEU A 150 -17.96 12.81 -10.06
C LEU A 150 -18.59 13.89 -10.95
N SER A 151 -19.67 14.54 -10.53
CA SER A 151 -20.33 15.61 -11.30
C SER A 151 -19.40 16.81 -11.51
N LEU A 152 -18.66 17.22 -10.48
CA LEU A 152 -17.68 18.30 -10.58
C LEU A 152 -16.51 17.93 -11.50
N ARG A 153 -16.01 16.70 -11.37
CA ARG A 153 -14.97 16.18 -12.25
C ARG A 153 -15.43 16.17 -13.71
N GLN A 154 -16.64 15.71 -14.01
CA GLN A 154 -17.23 15.73 -15.35
C GLN A 154 -17.39 17.15 -15.90
N SER A 155 -17.75 18.11 -15.03
CA SER A 155 -17.83 19.53 -15.40
C SER A 155 -16.47 20.12 -15.79
N LEU A 156 -15.39 19.66 -15.14
CA LEU A 156 -14.02 20.02 -15.51
C LEU A 156 -13.60 19.36 -16.84
N VAL A 157 -13.94 18.08 -17.05
CA VAL A 157 -13.66 17.36 -18.32
C VAL A 157 -14.38 18.01 -19.49
N SER A 158 -15.66 18.35 -19.34
CA SER A 158 -16.47 18.93 -20.41
C SER A 158 -15.98 20.31 -20.85
N GLN A 159 -15.26 21.03 -19.98
CA GLN A 159 -14.55 22.28 -20.28
C GLN A 159 -13.15 22.05 -20.85
N ASN A 160 -12.82 20.82 -21.27
CA ASN A 160 -11.49 20.44 -21.77
C ASN A 160 -10.37 20.85 -20.80
N GLY A 161 -10.61 20.73 -19.49
CA GLY A 161 -9.68 21.12 -18.43
C GLY A 161 -9.52 22.63 -18.22
N SER A 162 -10.23 23.48 -18.98
CA SER A 162 -10.20 24.94 -18.83
C SER A 162 -11.13 25.39 -17.70
N ALA A 163 -10.71 25.18 -16.45
CA ALA A 163 -11.50 25.56 -15.29
C ALA A 163 -11.76 27.07 -15.27
N THR A 164 -12.97 27.46 -14.89
CA THR A 164 -13.32 28.85 -14.58
C THR A 164 -13.15 29.13 -13.08
N GLN A 165 -13.01 30.39 -12.69
CA GLN A 165 -12.90 30.75 -11.27
C GLN A 165 -14.11 30.26 -10.46
N PRO A 166 -15.37 30.42 -10.93
CA PRO A 166 -16.52 29.87 -10.21
C PRO A 166 -16.46 28.35 -10.02
N LEU A 167 -15.93 27.60 -11.00
CA LEU A 167 -15.76 26.15 -10.86
C LEU A 167 -14.69 25.82 -9.82
N LEU A 168 -13.57 26.54 -9.80
CA LEU A 168 -12.51 26.37 -8.79
C LEU A 168 -13.02 26.70 -7.38
N ASP A 169 -13.77 27.79 -7.24
CA ASP A 169 -14.40 28.17 -5.97
C ASP A 169 -15.38 27.09 -5.50
N GLN A 170 -16.18 26.53 -6.42
CA GLN A 170 -17.09 25.43 -6.11
C GLN A 170 -16.34 24.16 -5.68
N MET A 171 -15.28 23.78 -6.40
CA MET A 171 -14.43 22.64 -6.05
C MET A 171 -13.81 22.82 -4.65
N ALA A 172 -13.34 24.02 -4.35
CA ALA A 172 -12.77 24.36 -3.05
C ALA A 172 -13.82 24.34 -1.94
N GLN A 173 -15.01 24.89 -2.19
CA GLN A 173 -16.09 24.96 -1.19
C GLN A 173 -16.52 23.57 -0.71
N VAL A 174 -16.56 22.58 -1.61
CA VAL A 174 -16.93 21.19 -1.25
C VAL A 174 -15.72 20.29 -1.03
N SER A 175 -14.52 20.87 -0.99
CA SER A 175 -13.27 20.13 -0.81
C SER A 175 -13.13 18.94 -1.78
N LEU A 176 -13.37 19.14 -3.08
CA LEU A 176 -13.23 18.09 -4.09
C LEU A 176 -11.83 17.44 -4.01
N HIS A 177 -11.77 16.13 -3.86
CA HIS A 177 -10.52 15.38 -3.81
C HIS A 177 -10.62 14.07 -4.57
N ALA A 178 -9.46 13.60 -5.03
CA ALA A 178 -9.31 12.28 -5.63
C ALA A 178 -8.95 11.28 -4.54
N LEU A 179 -9.60 10.12 -4.60
CA LEU A 179 -9.29 8.94 -3.81
C LEU A 179 -8.70 7.92 -4.76
N ALA A 180 -7.56 7.39 -4.36
CA ALA A 180 -6.68 6.58 -5.15
C ALA A 180 -6.41 5.30 -4.39
N ASP A 181 -6.12 4.21 -5.10
CA ASP A 181 -5.62 3.02 -4.44
C ASP A 181 -4.32 3.32 -3.68
N GLY A 182 -4.19 2.65 -2.53
CA GLY A 182 -3.03 2.57 -1.65
C GLY A 182 -1.70 2.08 -2.23
N ALA A 183 -1.49 2.00 -3.55
CA ALA A 183 -0.13 1.89 -4.12
C ALA A 183 0.85 2.96 -3.55
N VAL A 184 0.27 4.03 -3.00
CA VAL A 184 0.92 5.18 -2.35
C VAL A 184 0.73 5.15 -0.81
N THR A 185 0.56 3.96 -0.22
CA THR A 185 0.50 3.72 1.24
C THR A 185 1.53 2.69 1.69
N ASP A 186 1.63 2.44 2.99
CA ASP A 186 2.39 1.31 3.51
C ASP A 186 1.68 -0.01 3.21
N ASN A 187 2.07 -0.65 2.09
CA ASN A 187 1.56 -1.95 1.65
C ASN A 187 1.88 -3.11 2.63
N THR A 188 2.79 -2.90 3.58
CA THR A 188 3.08 -3.91 4.61
C THR A 188 2.01 -3.94 5.70
N GLY A 189 1.22 -2.86 5.85
CA GLY A 189 0.25 -2.67 6.93
C GLY A 189 0.87 -2.39 8.31
N ILE A 190 2.20 -2.40 8.45
CA ILE A 190 2.90 -2.27 9.73
C ILE A 190 2.73 -0.86 10.30
N ALA A 191 2.93 0.18 9.49
CA ALA A 191 2.75 1.57 9.90
C ALA A 191 1.31 1.83 10.39
N HIS A 192 0.32 1.24 9.72
CA HIS A 192 -1.07 1.35 10.12
C HIS A 192 -1.36 0.67 11.46
N ALA A 193 -0.77 -0.49 11.73
CA ALA A 193 -0.94 -1.20 12.99
C ALA A 193 -0.17 -0.53 14.14
N VAL A 194 1.05 -0.04 13.90
CA VAL A 194 1.81 0.75 14.88
C VAL A 194 1.07 2.05 15.23
N SER A 195 0.54 2.76 14.23
CA SER A 195 -0.31 3.94 14.42
C SER A 195 -1.55 3.64 15.28
N ALA A 196 -2.11 2.44 15.17
CA ALA A 196 -3.20 1.97 16.02
C ALA A 196 -2.77 1.55 17.45
N GLY A 197 -1.49 1.70 17.80
CA GLY A 197 -0.94 1.41 19.12
C GLY A 197 -0.38 -0.01 19.29
N ALA A 198 -0.25 -0.80 18.23
CA ALA A 198 0.33 -2.13 18.34
C ALA A 198 1.82 -2.06 18.73
N ALA A 199 2.20 -2.75 19.80
CA ALA A 199 3.59 -2.90 20.24
C ALA A 199 4.23 -4.22 19.77
N THR A 200 3.40 -5.22 19.45
CA THR A 200 3.82 -6.52 18.93
C THR A 200 2.99 -6.86 17.71
N LEU A 201 3.63 -7.23 16.61
CA LEU A 201 2.98 -7.49 15.34
C LEU A 201 3.47 -8.81 14.74
N VAL A 202 2.59 -9.48 13.99
CA VAL A 202 2.95 -10.61 13.12
C VAL A 202 2.70 -10.19 11.68
N ALA A 203 3.72 -10.31 10.84
CA ALA A 203 3.72 -9.83 9.46
C ALA A 203 4.05 -10.99 8.51
N PHE A 204 3.13 -11.29 7.58
CA PHE A 204 3.34 -12.25 6.48
C PHE A 204 3.48 -11.46 5.19
N MET A 205 4.66 -11.51 4.56
CA MET A 205 4.97 -10.68 3.39
C MET A 205 6.15 -11.23 2.61
N ASP A 206 6.43 -10.67 1.43
CA ASP A 206 7.73 -10.83 0.80
C ASP A 206 8.82 -10.03 1.53
N SER A 207 10.07 -10.38 1.30
CA SER A 207 11.20 -9.75 1.98
C SER A 207 11.50 -8.32 1.52
N TYR A 208 10.96 -7.84 0.41
CA TYR A 208 11.39 -6.58 -0.18
C TYR A 208 10.73 -5.36 0.48
N ASP A 209 9.42 -5.43 0.73
CA ASP A 209 8.67 -4.26 1.17
C ASP A 209 8.97 -3.83 2.61
N LEU A 210 9.28 -4.80 3.49
CA LEU A 210 9.57 -4.52 4.90
C LEU A 210 10.73 -3.54 5.09
N TRP A 211 11.81 -3.70 4.33
CA TRP A 211 13.02 -2.93 4.56
C TRP A 211 12.85 -1.45 4.25
N GLY A 212 11.85 -1.10 3.42
CA GLY A 212 11.45 0.28 3.15
C GLY A 212 10.95 1.06 4.37
N LEU A 213 10.69 0.39 5.50
CA LEU A 213 10.26 1.00 6.75
C LEU A 213 11.42 1.48 7.63
N PHE A 214 12.65 1.12 7.29
CA PHE A 214 13.86 1.38 8.09
C PHE A 214 14.75 2.44 7.45
N ALA A 215 15.56 3.10 8.29
CA ALA A 215 16.44 4.19 7.85
C ALA A 215 17.49 3.69 6.84
N GLY A 216 17.78 4.53 5.84
CA GLY A 216 18.86 4.29 4.88
C GLY A 216 18.62 3.15 3.89
N PHE A 217 17.42 2.55 3.86
CA PHE A 217 17.08 1.59 2.82
C PHE A 217 16.95 2.30 1.47
N SER A 218 17.71 1.83 0.48
CA SER A 218 17.61 2.27 -0.90
C SER A 218 17.36 1.05 -1.78
N PRO A 219 16.26 1.02 -2.56
CA PRO A 219 16.00 0.00 -3.58
C PRO A 219 17.22 -0.30 -4.47
N LYS A 220 17.97 0.77 -4.80
CA LYS A 220 19.11 0.74 -5.73
C LYS A 220 20.22 -0.21 -5.29
N THR A 221 20.35 -0.52 -4.00
CA THR A 221 21.41 -1.40 -3.49
C THR A 221 21.03 -2.88 -3.46
N HIS A 222 19.75 -3.24 -3.61
CA HIS A 222 19.28 -4.62 -3.42
C HIS A 222 18.48 -5.20 -4.59
N ASN A 223 18.04 -4.37 -5.54
CA ASN A 223 17.45 -4.87 -6.78
C ASN A 223 18.03 -4.13 -8.00
N PRO A 224 18.95 -4.74 -8.78
CA PRO A 224 19.50 -4.13 -9.99
C PRO A 224 18.43 -3.84 -11.06
N VAL A 225 17.21 -4.37 -10.90
CA VAL A 225 16.06 -4.11 -11.78
C VAL A 225 15.47 -2.70 -11.58
N THR A 226 15.81 -1.99 -10.51
CA THR A 226 15.20 -0.67 -10.18
C THR A 226 16.05 0.55 -10.54
N CYS A 227 16.64 0.55 -11.75
CA CYS A 227 17.14 1.73 -12.48
C CYS A 227 18.57 2.19 -12.15
N PRO A 228 19.59 1.48 -12.67
CA PRO A 228 20.40 2.14 -13.70
C PRO A 228 20.64 1.36 -15.00
N ASP A 229 20.47 0.03 -15.03
CA ASP A 229 20.94 -0.81 -16.15
C ASP A 229 19.86 -1.66 -16.84
N ASP A 230 18.61 -1.60 -16.39
CA ASP A 230 17.49 -2.24 -17.11
C ASP A 230 17.04 -1.32 -18.26
N PRO A 231 17.14 -1.78 -19.53
CA PRO A 231 16.74 -0.98 -20.69
C PRO A 231 15.29 -0.50 -20.56
N ILE A 232 14.39 -1.31 -19.97
CA ILE A 232 12.97 -1.03 -19.80
C ILE A 232 12.71 0.08 -18.78
N THR A 233 13.40 0.04 -17.63
CA THR A 233 13.12 0.98 -16.53
C THR A 233 13.98 2.24 -16.56
N GLY A 234 15.14 2.24 -17.22
CA GLY A 234 15.98 3.45 -17.38
C GLY A 234 15.32 4.57 -18.19
N VAL A 235 14.37 4.23 -19.07
CA VAL A 235 13.56 5.20 -19.82
C VAL A 235 12.39 5.72 -18.98
N LEU A 236 11.82 4.88 -18.10
CA LEU A 236 10.67 5.21 -17.25
C LEU A 236 11.04 5.92 -15.95
N CYS A 237 12.30 5.83 -15.53
CA CYS A 237 12.82 6.45 -14.33
C CYS A 237 14.04 7.34 -14.64
N PRO A 238 13.84 8.55 -15.20
CA PRO A 238 14.87 9.59 -15.15
C PRO A 238 15.46 9.67 -13.74
N LYS A 239 16.76 9.97 -13.61
CA LYS A 239 17.47 9.96 -12.30
C LYS A 239 16.74 10.73 -11.17
N ASP A 240 15.86 11.66 -11.54
CA ASP A 240 15.08 12.54 -10.65
C ASP A 240 13.55 12.32 -10.70
N PHE A 241 13.05 11.38 -11.51
CA PHE A 241 11.63 11.10 -11.66
C PHE A 241 11.39 9.60 -11.62
N CYS A 242 10.77 9.12 -10.55
CA CYS A 242 10.43 7.71 -10.40
C CYS A 242 8.93 7.62 -10.08
N PRO A 243 8.05 7.67 -11.10
CA PRO A 243 6.60 7.63 -10.92
C PRO A 243 6.14 6.26 -10.36
N LEU A 244 7.03 5.27 -10.40
CA LEU A 244 6.89 3.92 -9.87
C LEU A 244 7.60 3.70 -8.53
N CYS A 245 8.31 4.70 -8.01
CA CYS A 245 8.94 4.55 -6.71
C CYS A 245 7.83 4.58 -5.67
N THR A 246 7.53 3.40 -5.12
CA THR A 246 6.69 3.25 -3.96
C THR A 246 7.13 4.27 -2.91
N LEU A 247 6.20 5.10 -2.43
CA LEU A 247 6.48 5.97 -1.29
C LEU A 247 6.96 5.07 -0.15
N LYS A 248 8.21 5.24 0.25
CA LYS A 248 8.76 4.53 1.39
C LYS A 248 8.51 5.37 2.63
N PHE A 249 7.83 4.74 3.58
CA PHE A 249 7.50 5.37 4.84
C PHE A 249 8.44 4.86 5.90
N GLN A 250 9.53 5.60 6.12
CA GLN A 250 10.39 5.29 7.26
C GLN A 250 9.57 5.49 8.54
N ILE A 251 9.32 4.40 9.26
CA ILE A 251 8.63 4.42 10.55
C ILE A 251 9.52 3.93 11.69
N PHE A 252 10.69 3.35 11.38
CA PHE A 252 11.67 2.92 12.38
C PHE A 252 12.97 3.73 12.30
N SER A 253 13.59 3.95 13.47
CA SER A 253 14.82 4.73 13.59
C SER A 253 16.08 3.92 13.26
N GLN A 254 16.02 2.59 13.33
CA GLN A 254 17.15 1.71 13.03
C GLN A 254 17.53 1.75 11.55
N ALA A 255 18.83 1.69 11.26
CA ALA A 255 19.33 1.44 9.91
C ALA A 255 18.91 0.05 9.43
N TYR A 256 18.56 -0.08 8.15
CA TYR A 256 18.04 -1.34 7.61
C TYR A 256 19.02 -2.51 7.82
N GLN A 257 20.34 -2.30 7.71
CA GLN A 257 21.34 -3.35 7.90
C GLN A 257 21.34 -3.88 9.34
N VAL A 258 21.08 -3.00 10.32
CA VAL A 258 20.98 -3.38 11.73
C VAL A 258 19.71 -4.20 11.96
N ALA A 259 18.58 -3.78 11.39
CA ALA A 259 17.32 -4.52 11.46
C ALA A 259 17.42 -5.89 10.77
N GLN A 260 18.06 -5.94 9.59
CA GLN A 260 18.32 -7.18 8.87
C GLN A 260 19.22 -8.11 9.69
N ALA A 261 20.35 -7.64 10.22
CA ALA A 261 21.21 -8.44 11.07
C ALA A 261 20.51 -8.94 12.35
N ASN A 262 19.55 -8.18 12.88
CA ASN A 262 18.70 -8.61 13.98
C ASN A 262 17.79 -9.77 13.57
N PHE A 263 17.10 -9.63 12.42
CA PHE A 263 16.30 -10.69 11.83
C PHE A 263 17.13 -11.96 11.61
N GLU A 264 18.26 -11.86 10.91
CA GLU A 264 19.14 -13.00 10.58
C GLU A 264 19.57 -13.80 11.81
N ARG A 265 19.78 -13.14 12.96
CA ARG A 265 20.17 -13.80 14.21
C ARG A 265 19.07 -14.69 14.78
N THR A 266 17.81 -14.37 14.50
CA THR A 266 16.63 -15.09 15.01
C THR A 266 15.92 -15.90 13.92
N ALA A 267 16.38 -15.79 12.67
CA ALA A 267 15.68 -16.34 11.53
C ALA A 267 15.85 -17.87 11.43
N TRP A 268 14.72 -18.56 11.33
CA TRP A 268 14.64 -19.91 10.81
C TRP A 268 14.42 -19.87 9.30
N ASN A 269 15.21 -20.66 8.56
CA ASN A 269 14.95 -20.93 7.15
C ASN A 269 14.21 -22.26 7.07
N LEU A 270 12.93 -22.23 6.68
CA LEU A 270 12.10 -23.42 6.63
C LEU A 270 12.51 -24.28 5.42
N LYS A 271 12.51 -25.60 5.61
CA LYS A 271 12.77 -26.56 4.53
C LYS A 271 11.56 -26.61 3.60
N VAL A 272 11.69 -25.98 2.44
CA VAL A 272 10.74 -26.11 1.33
C VAL A 272 10.99 -27.43 0.59
N ALA A 273 9.90 -28.09 0.16
CA ALA A 273 9.98 -29.29 -0.66
C ALA A 273 10.58 -28.97 -2.04
N ASP A 274 11.44 -29.84 -2.56
CA ASP A 274 12.15 -29.59 -3.81
C ASP A 274 11.18 -29.43 -5.01
N SER A 275 10.03 -30.11 -4.99
CA SER A 275 8.95 -29.96 -5.97
C SER A 275 8.28 -28.58 -5.96
N SER A 276 8.43 -27.83 -4.87
CA SER A 276 7.79 -26.53 -4.64
C SER A 276 8.75 -25.34 -4.82
N ALA A 277 10.06 -25.59 -4.87
CA ALA A 277 11.10 -24.56 -4.94
C ALA A 277 10.93 -23.59 -6.13
N LYS A 278 10.30 -24.05 -7.22
CA LYS A 278 9.97 -23.21 -8.38
C LYS A 278 9.00 -22.07 -8.03
N PHE A 279 8.01 -22.34 -7.18
CA PHE A 279 6.96 -21.38 -6.82
C PHE A 279 7.25 -20.69 -5.50
N LEU A 280 7.98 -21.37 -4.62
CA LEU A 280 8.31 -20.92 -3.28
C LEU A 280 9.80 -21.19 -3.02
N PRO A 281 10.71 -20.29 -3.40
CA PRO A 281 12.13 -20.45 -3.16
C PRO A 281 12.49 -20.60 -1.68
N ASN A 282 11.84 -19.84 -0.79
CA ASN A 282 12.12 -19.89 0.63
C ASN A 282 10.90 -19.45 1.48
N ILE A 283 10.86 -19.90 2.74
CA ILE A 283 10.12 -19.24 3.81
C ILE A 283 11.10 -18.98 4.95
N ARG A 284 11.12 -17.76 5.47
CA ARG A 284 12.00 -17.36 6.57
C ARG A 284 11.19 -16.77 7.70
N VAL A 285 11.51 -17.13 8.93
CA VAL A 285 10.69 -16.78 10.10
C VAL A 285 11.60 -16.23 11.17
N GLY A 286 11.39 -15.01 11.61
CA GLY A 286 12.29 -14.37 12.58
C GLY A 286 11.63 -13.21 13.30
N THR A 287 12.41 -12.53 14.12
CA THR A 287 11.96 -11.38 14.92
C THR A 287 12.87 -10.18 14.69
N ILE A 288 12.26 -9.00 14.61
CA ILE A 288 12.96 -7.72 14.57
C ILE A 288 12.48 -6.89 15.75
N ASN A 289 13.42 -6.39 16.54
CA ASN A 289 13.14 -5.37 17.55
C ASN A 289 13.50 -4.00 16.97
N ALA A 290 12.51 -3.10 16.94
CA ALA A 290 12.61 -1.79 16.33
C ALA A 290 12.10 -0.69 17.27
N THR A 291 12.39 0.56 16.94
CA THR A 291 11.95 1.74 17.68
C THR A 291 11.38 2.72 16.68
N THR A 292 10.20 3.26 16.96
CA THR A 292 9.55 4.18 16.03
C THR A 292 10.32 5.50 15.90
N ILE A 293 10.29 6.08 14.71
CA ILE A 293 10.60 7.50 14.47
C ILE A 293 9.29 8.27 14.29
N GLU A 294 9.30 9.58 14.50
CA GLU A 294 8.13 10.43 14.21
C GLU A 294 7.78 10.28 12.72
N ASN A 295 6.55 9.84 12.45
CA ASN A 295 6.01 9.78 11.09
C ASN A 295 4.61 10.39 11.07
N ARG A 296 4.55 11.65 10.60
CA ARG A 296 3.32 12.44 10.58
C ARG A 296 2.27 11.92 9.60
N ALA A 297 2.68 11.21 8.54
CA ALA A 297 1.74 10.66 7.57
C ALA A 297 0.83 9.58 8.20
N PHE A 298 1.32 8.87 9.21
CA PHE A 298 0.55 7.87 9.96
C PHE A 298 0.21 8.30 11.38
N GLY A 299 0.62 9.50 11.81
CA GLY A 299 0.45 9.94 13.21
C GLY A 299 1.24 9.09 14.21
N ILE A 300 2.39 8.53 13.81
CA ILE A 300 3.25 7.72 14.68
C ILE A 300 4.19 8.64 15.47
N ALA A 301 4.18 8.52 16.79
CA ALA A 301 5.14 9.18 17.67
C ALA A 301 6.48 8.44 17.71
N ALA A 302 7.58 9.17 17.93
CA ALA A 302 8.90 8.57 18.09
C ALA A 302 9.05 7.84 19.44
N GLY A 303 9.94 6.85 19.49
CA GLY A 303 10.40 6.23 20.73
C GLY A 303 9.60 5.03 21.24
N GLN A 304 8.56 4.59 20.53
CA GLN A 304 7.82 3.38 20.88
C GLN A 304 8.67 2.14 20.52
N ALA A 305 8.87 1.25 21.47
CA ALA A 305 9.51 -0.05 21.24
C ALA A 305 8.51 -1.00 20.56
N ILE A 306 8.93 -1.60 19.44
CA ILE A 306 8.12 -2.49 18.62
C ILE A 306 8.82 -3.83 18.46
N THR A 307 8.09 -4.92 18.63
CA THR A 307 8.51 -6.28 18.28
C THR A 307 7.75 -6.74 17.04
N LEU A 308 8.47 -6.98 15.94
CA LEU A 308 7.92 -7.52 14.70
C LEU A 308 8.30 -8.99 14.57
N HIS A 309 7.32 -9.85 14.56
CA HIS A 309 7.47 -11.23 14.14
C HIS A 309 7.19 -11.32 12.65
N VAL A 310 8.18 -11.73 11.87
CA VAL A 310 8.12 -11.67 10.41
C VAL A 310 8.20 -13.07 9.83
N VAL A 311 7.27 -13.37 8.93
CA VAL A 311 7.25 -14.56 8.10
C VAL A 311 7.42 -14.10 6.65
N PHE A 312 8.66 -14.15 6.17
CA PHE A 312 8.95 -13.90 4.77
C PHE A 312 8.57 -15.10 3.92
N VAL A 313 7.75 -14.86 2.91
CA VAL A 313 7.33 -15.83 1.91
C VAL A 313 7.80 -15.31 0.56
N ASP A 314 9.04 -15.60 0.19
CA ASP A 314 9.57 -15.15 -1.09
C ASP A 314 9.00 -16.04 -2.20
N SER A 315 8.46 -15.42 -3.25
CA SER A 315 7.92 -16.10 -4.42
C SER A 315 8.23 -15.29 -5.69
N PRO A 316 8.59 -15.94 -6.82
CA PRO A 316 8.66 -15.27 -8.10
C PRO A 316 7.26 -14.98 -8.69
N LEU A 317 6.18 -15.51 -8.09
CA LEU A 317 4.82 -15.24 -8.54
C LEU A 317 4.37 -13.87 -8.04
N SER A 318 3.81 -13.06 -8.94
CA SER A 318 3.21 -11.78 -8.60
C SER A 318 1.77 -11.70 -9.08
N MET A 319 0.94 -10.91 -8.39
CA MET A 319 -0.44 -10.65 -8.83
C MET A 319 -0.49 -9.90 -10.17
N GLY A 320 0.56 -9.14 -10.51
CA GLY A 320 0.65 -8.42 -11.78
C GLY A 320 1.08 -9.28 -12.98
N GLY A 321 1.56 -10.51 -12.75
CA GLY A 321 2.26 -11.32 -13.76
C GLY A 321 1.44 -12.42 -14.43
N TYR A 322 0.11 -12.33 -14.44
CA TYR A 322 -0.81 -13.30 -15.07
C TYR A 322 -0.59 -14.79 -14.69
N SER A 323 0.09 -15.06 -13.56
CA SER A 323 0.35 -16.42 -13.07
C SER A 323 -0.71 -16.91 -12.09
N TYR A 324 -1.94 -16.42 -12.22
CA TYR A 324 -3.06 -16.74 -11.33
C TYR A 324 -3.33 -18.25 -11.25
N GLN A 325 -3.12 -18.98 -12.36
CA GLN A 325 -3.22 -20.44 -12.41
C GLN A 325 -2.23 -21.16 -11.49
N ASP A 326 -1.07 -20.55 -11.20
CA ASP A 326 -0.04 -21.12 -10.34
C ASP A 326 -0.18 -20.68 -8.87
N TYR A 327 -1.06 -19.72 -8.58
CA TYR A 327 -1.28 -19.24 -7.21
C TYR A 327 -1.73 -20.36 -6.26
N ALA A 328 -2.63 -21.24 -6.72
CA ALA A 328 -3.04 -22.40 -5.93
C ALA A 328 -1.87 -23.34 -5.61
N ARG A 329 -0.89 -23.46 -6.51
CA ARG A 329 0.33 -24.27 -6.29
C ARG A 329 1.27 -23.61 -5.28
N LEU A 330 1.39 -22.28 -5.30
CA LEU A 330 2.12 -21.53 -4.28
C LEU A 330 1.47 -21.71 -2.90
N VAL A 331 0.16 -21.57 -2.80
CA VAL A 331 -0.55 -21.79 -1.53
C VAL A 331 -0.32 -23.21 -1.01
N GLN A 332 -0.44 -24.22 -1.87
CA GLN A 332 -0.15 -25.60 -1.50
C GLN A 332 1.31 -25.78 -1.06
N ALA A 333 2.27 -25.16 -1.75
CA ALA A 333 3.69 -25.20 -1.37
C ALA A 333 3.95 -24.59 0.02
N ILE A 334 3.27 -23.50 0.37
CA ILE A 334 3.35 -22.89 1.71
C ILE A 334 2.81 -23.86 2.76
N VAL A 335 1.64 -24.47 2.50
CA VAL A 335 1.03 -25.46 3.40
C VAL A 335 1.93 -26.67 3.59
N ASP A 336 2.47 -27.24 2.52
CA ASP A 336 3.36 -28.42 2.59
C ASP A 336 4.64 -28.08 3.35
N THR A 337 5.19 -26.88 3.16
CA THR A 337 6.34 -26.38 3.92
C THR A 337 6.01 -26.27 5.41
N ALA A 338 4.86 -25.69 5.76
CA ALA A 338 4.43 -25.57 7.16
C ALA A 338 4.12 -26.93 7.81
N ARG A 339 3.71 -27.94 7.03
CA ARG A 339 3.41 -29.30 7.52
C ARG A 339 4.63 -30.21 7.58
N ASN A 340 5.77 -29.80 7.05
CA ASN A 340 6.99 -30.59 7.10
C ASN A 340 7.47 -30.73 8.56
N GLU A 341 7.69 -31.97 9.04
CA GLU A 341 8.09 -32.23 10.43
C GLU A 341 9.39 -31.52 10.81
N VAL A 342 10.32 -31.31 9.87
CA VAL A 342 11.57 -30.56 10.11
C VAL A 342 11.29 -29.10 10.49
N ASN A 343 10.15 -28.55 10.06
CA ASN A 343 9.73 -27.17 10.33
C ASN A 343 8.80 -27.06 11.55
N ARG A 344 8.60 -28.14 12.32
CA ARG A 344 7.62 -28.17 13.41
C ARG A 344 7.83 -27.07 14.45
N GLU A 345 9.07 -26.86 14.91
CA GLU A 345 9.37 -25.83 15.92
C GLU A 345 9.14 -24.39 15.42
N PRO A 346 9.67 -23.95 14.28
CA PRO A 346 9.37 -22.61 13.79
C PRO A 346 7.87 -22.41 13.49
N VAL A 347 7.17 -23.44 13.01
CA VAL A 347 5.72 -23.37 12.79
C VAL A 347 4.94 -23.28 14.11
N LYS A 348 5.35 -24.03 15.15
CA LYS A 348 4.81 -23.89 16.51
C LYS A 348 4.99 -22.45 17.01
N GLN A 349 6.15 -21.85 16.77
CA GLN A 349 6.43 -20.47 17.16
C GLN A 349 5.52 -19.45 16.45
N ILE A 350 5.28 -19.62 15.15
CA ILE A 350 4.32 -18.79 14.39
C ILE A 350 2.92 -18.90 14.99
N LEU A 351 2.46 -20.12 15.28
CA LEU A 351 1.13 -20.36 15.86
C LEU A 351 0.99 -19.74 17.26
N GLN A 352 2.06 -19.69 18.04
CA GLN A 352 2.09 -18.97 19.32
C GLN A 352 1.96 -17.45 19.11
N TRP A 353 2.68 -16.88 18.14
CA TRP A 353 2.56 -15.44 17.82
C TRP A 353 1.15 -15.07 17.35
N LEU A 354 0.48 -15.97 16.64
CA LEU A 354 -0.92 -15.82 16.22
C LEU A 354 -1.93 -16.10 17.34
N GLY A 355 -1.49 -16.45 18.55
CA GLY A 355 -2.36 -16.74 19.69
C GLY A 355 -3.12 -18.07 19.60
N HIS A 356 -2.78 -18.95 18.65
CA HIS A 356 -3.40 -20.26 18.50
C HIS A 356 -2.84 -21.32 19.46
N LEU A 357 -1.65 -21.07 20.00
CA LEU A 357 -1.04 -21.88 21.05
C LEU A 357 -0.80 -20.98 22.25
N GLN A 358 -1.43 -21.31 23.38
CA GLN A 358 -1.03 -20.73 24.65
C GLN A 358 0.46 -21.05 24.85
N PRO A 359 1.28 -20.10 25.36
CA PRO A 359 2.58 -20.46 25.88
C PRO A 359 2.36 -21.65 26.80
N GLU A 360 3.20 -22.68 26.72
CA GLU A 360 3.16 -23.74 27.74
C GLU A 360 3.42 -23.02 29.06
N SER A 361 2.33 -22.67 29.76
CA SER A 361 2.34 -22.03 31.05
C SER A 361 3.14 -23.01 31.88
N GLY A 362 4.41 -22.68 32.11
CA GLY A 362 5.37 -23.60 32.71
C GLY A 362 4.67 -24.16 33.90
N HIS A 363 4.30 -25.45 33.84
CA HIS A 363 3.62 -26.08 34.94
C HIS A 363 4.48 -25.76 36.15
N PRO A 364 3.96 -25.01 37.15
CA PRO A 364 4.74 -24.74 38.34
C PRO A 364 5.21 -26.10 38.80
N ALA A 365 6.54 -26.28 38.86
CA ALA A 365 7.17 -27.57 39.08
C ALA A 365 6.35 -28.32 40.14
N GLU A 366 5.77 -29.45 39.74
CA GLU A 366 4.87 -30.22 40.61
C GLU A 366 5.60 -30.38 41.94
N PRO A 367 5.06 -29.84 43.06
CA PRO A 367 5.78 -29.77 44.31
C PRO A 367 6.25 -31.18 44.64
N GLU A 368 7.56 -31.34 44.74
CA GLU A 368 8.29 -32.58 44.92
C GLU A 368 7.50 -33.47 45.90
N ARG A 369 6.84 -34.52 45.37
CA ARG A 369 6.06 -35.46 46.20
C ARG A 369 7.03 -36.03 47.23
N LYS A 370 6.92 -35.57 48.48
CA LYS A 370 7.68 -36.10 49.61
C LYS A 370 7.58 -37.62 49.59
N LYS A 371 8.74 -38.27 49.44
CA LYS A 371 8.85 -39.73 49.50
C LYS A 371 8.16 -40.23 50.79
N PRO A 372 7.33 -41.28 50.72
CA PRO A 372 6.68 -41.82 51.90
C PRO A 372 7.75 -42.29 52.90
N CYS A 373 7.70 -41.74 54.12
CA CYS A 373 8.53 -42.21 55.22
C CYS A 373 8.13 -43.66 55.55
N HIS A 374 9.05 -44.61 55.31
CA HIS A 374 8.94 -45.94 55.89
C HIS A 374 9.07 -45.84 57.41
N ARG A 375 8.00 -46.21 58.13
CA ARG A 375 8.07 -46.48 59.57
C ARG A 375 8.68 -47.87 59.77
N HIS A 376 9.71 -47.94 60.60
CA HIS A 376 10.23 -49.16 61.22
C HIS A 376 9.38 -49.55 62.43
#